data_AF-Q8KCB9-F1
#
_entry.id   AF-Q8KCB9-F1
#
_cell.length_a   1.000
_cell.length_b   1.000
_cell.length_c   1.000
_cell.angle_alpha   90.00
_cell.angle_beta   90.00
_cell.angle_gamma   90.00
#
_symmetry.space_group_name_H-M   'P 1'
#
loop_
_entity.id
_entity.type
_entity.pdbx_description
1 polymer ?
#
loop_
_entity_poly.entity_id
_entity_poly.type
_entity_poly.pdbx_seq_one_letter_code
_entity_poly.pdbx_strand_id
1 'polypeptide(L)'
;MDFHALLRVIHITAFAAWFGTIFATLFLLKTLEPGLTGEKKQAEEYSLLLRRFIKLETKVADVAVISVLLSGLLLAHFYEGWHPWVFVKIGLMILQIALTMGYIIKAIQPITYPCDTAKYRAWYRLFTISFSMFGIVLLVTFFLR
;
A
#
# COMPACT_ATOMS: atom_id res chain seq x y z
N MET A 1 -30.65 -6.87 -1.21
CA MET A 1 -29.61 -5.86 -1.54
C MET A 1 -29.27 -6.02 -3.01
N ASP A 2 -29.15 -4.91 -3.74
CA ASP A 2 -28.71 -4.91 -5.14
C ASP A 2 -27.26 -5.47 -5.21
N PHE A 3 -27.06 -6.52 -6.02
CA PHE A 3 -25.76 -7.19 -6.18
C PHE A 3 -24.68 -6.20 -6.64
N HIS A 4 -25.08 -5.20 -7.44
CA HIS A 4 -24.20 -4.12 -7.87
C HIS A 4 -23.73 -3.24 -6.70
N ALA A 5 -24.64 -2.89 -5.80
CA ALA A 5 -24.34 -2.08 -4.62
C ALA A 5 -23.41 -2.83 -3.65
N LEU A 6 -23.66 -4.13 -3.43
CA LEU A 6 -22.79 -4.96 -2.61
C LEU A 6 -21.37 -5.02 -3.17
N LEU A 7 -21.23 -5.25 -4.48
CA LEU A 7 -19.92 -5.36 -5.13
C LEU A 7 -19.14 -4.04 -5.06
N ARG A 8 -19.84 -2.90 -5.21
CA ARG A 8 -19.24 -1.56 -5.02
C ARG A 8 -18.78 -1.32 -3.59
N VAL A 9 -19.58 -1.71 -2.60
CA VAL A 9 -19.19 -1.59 -1.19
C VAL A 9 -17.94 -2.42 -0.89
N ILE A 10 -17.88 -3.68 -1.36
CA ILE A 10 -16.69 -4.53 -1.22
C ILE A 10 -15.47 -3.86 -1.86
N HIS A 11 -15.61 -3.34 -3.08
CA HIS A 11 -14.52 -2.70 -3.79
C HIS A 11 -13.98 -1.46 -3.03
N ILE A 12 -14.87 -0.57 -2.60
CA ILE A 12 -14.51 0.66 -1.91
C ILE A 12 -13.90 0.35 -0.53
N THR A 13 -14.49 -0.59 0.22
CA THR A 13 -13.98 -0.97 1.54
C THR A 13 -12.63 -1.67 1.46
N ALA A 14 -12.43 -2.56 0.48
CA ALA A 14 -11.14 -3.19 0.23
C ALA A 14 -10.08 -2.15 -0.16
N PHE A 15 -10.44 -1.17 -0.99
CA PHE A 15 -9.55 -0.09 -1.37
C PHE A 15 -9.17 0.79 -0.18
N ALA A 16 -10.16 1.16 0.65
CA ALA A 16 -9.93 1.91 1.88
C ALA A 16 -9.08 1.12 2.88
N ALA A 17 -9.30 -0.18 3.02
CA ALA A 17 -8.51 -1.05 3.89
C ALA A 17 -7.05 -1.11 3.45
N TRP A 18 -6.80 -1.33 2.15
CA TRP A 18 -5.45 -1.33 1.58
C TRP A 18 -4.74 0.00 1.82
N PHE A 19 -5.42 1.12 1.58
CA PHE A 19 -4.83 2.42 1.82
C PHE A 19 -4.60 2.70 3.30
N GLY A 20 -5.53 2.26 4.16
CA GLY A 20 -5.42 2.38 5.61
C GLY A 20 -4.17 1.68 6.17
N THR A 21 -3.75 0.54 5.59
CA THR A 21 -2.52 -0.13 6.03
C THR A 21 -1.27 0.72 5.77
N ILE A 22 -1.25 1.46 4.66
CA ILE A 22 -0.16 2.38 4.32
C ILE A 22 -0.05 3.50 5.37
N PHE A 23 -1.17 4.09 5.80
CA PHE A 23 -1.16 5.10 6.88
C PHE A 23 -0.72 4.52 8.20
N ALA A 24 -1.26 3.36 8.59
CA ALA A 24 -0.90 2.70 9.84
C ALA A 24 0.62 2.45 9.90
N THR A 25 1.21 2.02 8.78
CA THR A 25 2.66 1.82 8.67
C THR A 25 3.43 3.13 8.79
N LEU A 26 2.97 4.20 8.15
CA LEU A 26 3.62 5.52 8.25
C LEU A 26 3.62 6.03 9.69
N PHE A 27 2.49 5.96 10.38
CA PHE A 27 2.38 6.39 11.78
C PHE A 27 3.25 5.55 12.71
N LEU A 28 3.24 4.23 12.54
CA LEU A 28 4.08 3.35 13.34
C LEU A 28 5.56 3.67 13.12
N LEU A 29 6.00 3.77 11.86
CA LEU A 29 7.39 4.10 11.54
C LEU A 29 7.77 5.44 12.16
N LYS A 30 6.94 6.48 12.01
CA LYS A 30 7.23 7.79 12.61
C LYS A 30 7.39 7.70 14.13
N THR A 31 6.62 6.83 14.77
CA THR A 31 6.68 6.59 16.22
C THR A 31 7.95 5.83 16.63
N LEU A 32 8.38 4.86 15.83
CA LEU A 32 9.55 4.02 16.10
C LEU A 32 10.88 4.67 15.67
N GLU A 33 10.85 5.73 14.85
CA GLU A 33 12.05 6.40 14.31
C GLU A 33 13.12 6.68 15.37
N PRO A 34 12.83 7.33 16.53
CA PRO A 34 13.86 7.65 17.52
C PRO A 34 14.57 6.42 18.07
N GLY A 35 13.85 5.31 18.22
CA GLY A 35 14.37 4.05 18.75
C GLY A 35 15.08 3.19 17.70
N LEU A 36 14.80 3.41 16.41
CA LEU A 36 15.42 2.70 15.29
C LEU A 36 16.65 3.41 14.72
N THR A 37 16.82 4.70 15.01
CA THR A 37 17.95 5.52 14.52
C THR A 37 18.95 5.95 15.58
N GLY A 38 18.86 5.41 16.80
CA GLY A 38 19.64 5.82 17.97
C GLY A 38 20.49 4.70 18.61
N GLU A 39 20.70 4.79 19.92
CA GLU A 39 21.55 3.85 20.67
C GLU A 39 21.02 2.40 20.62
N LYS A 40 21.95 1.43 20.49
CA LYS A 40 21.66 0.00 20.28
C LYS A 40 20.74 -0.63 21.33
N LYS A 41 20.64 -0.06 22.53
CA LYS A 41 19.98 -0.69 23.69
C LYS A 41 18.48 -0.91 23.51
N GLN A 42 17.80 -0.11 22.68
CA GLN A 42 16.36 -0.24 22.38
C GLN A 42 16.06 -0.65 20.94
N ALA A 43 17.06 -0.62 20.05
CA ALA A 43 16.87 -0.87 18.63
C ALA A 43 16.43 -2.31 18.32
N GLU A 44 16.86 -3.29 19.11
CA GLU A 44 16.50 -4.69 18.91
C GLU A 44 15.00 -4.92 19.14
N GLU A 45 14.46 -4.43 20.26
CA GLU A 45 13.03 -4.55 20.59
C GLU A 45 12.14 -3.84 19.57
N TYR A 46 12.50 -2.60 19.20
CA TYR A 46 11.75 -1.86 18.18
C TYR A 46 11.85 -2.50 16.80
N SER A 47 13.00 -3.08 16.44
CA SER A 47 13.14 -3.80 15.17
C SER A 47 12.28 -5.07 15.14
N LEU A 48 12.15 -5.77 16.27
CA LEU A 48 11.29 -6.94 16.41
C LEU A 48 9.81 -6.54 16.28
N LEU A 49 9.39 -5.46 16.94
CA LEU A 49 8.05 -4.90 16.83
C LEU A 49 7.75 -4.53 15.39
N LEU A 50 8.64 -3.79 14.73
CA LEU A 50 8.50 -3.39 13.33
C LEU A 50 8.33 -4.61 12.41
N ARG A 51 9.17 -5.65 12.56
CA ARG A 51 9.07 -6.88 11.76
C ARG A 51 7.75 -7.60 11.97
N ARG A 52 7.28 -7.71 13.21
CA ARG A 52 5.99 -8.33 13.54
C ARG A 52 4.83 -7.55 12.93
N PHE A 53 4.88 -6.22 13.05
CA PHE A 53 3.87 -5.35 12.46
C PHE A 53 3.84 -5.47 10.94
N ILE A 54 4.99 -5.34 10.26
CA ILE A 54 5.06 -5.47 8.79
C ILE A 54 4.50 -6.82 8.35
N LYS A 55 4.82 -7.92 9.04
CA LYS A 55 4.29 -9.25 8.69
C LYS A 55 2.76 -9.33 8.80
N LEU A 56 2.17 -8.66 9.79
CA LEU A 56 0.71 -8.59 9.93
C LEU A 56 0.11 -7.66 8.88
N GLU A 57 0.72 -6.50 8.69
CA GLU A 57 0.30 -5.49 7.73
C GLU A 57 0.30 -6.03 6.31
N THR A 58 1.35 -6.73 5.89
CA THR A 58 1.45 -7.33 4.55
C THR A 58 0.31 -8.31 4.31
N LYS A 59 -0.09 -9.12 5.31
CA LYS A 59 -1.25 -10.03 5.16
C LYS A 59 -2.55 -9.26 4.94
N VAL A 60 -2.76 -8.18 5.69
CA VAL A 60 -3.98 -7.36 5.55
C VAL A 60 -3.97 -6.64 4.20
N ALA A 61 -2.83 -6.06 3.82
CA ALA A 61 -2.63 -5.40 2.54
C ALA A 61 -2.86 -6.36 1.36
N ASP A 62 -2.31 -7.59 1.42
CA ASP A 62 -2.49 -8.60 0.38
C ASP A 62 -3.97 -8.96 0.19
N VAL A 63 -4.69 -9.24 1.28
CA VAL A 63 -6.13 -9.55 1.23
C VAL A 63 -6.92 -8.37 0.66
N ALA A 64 -6.58 -7.15 1.07
CA ALA A 64 -7.23 -5.95 0.60
C ALA A 64 -6.99 -5.71 -0.90
N VAL A 65 -5.73 -5.83 -1.36
CA VAL A 65 -5.36 -5.72 -2.79
C VAL A 65 -6.08 -6.77 -3.63
N ILE A 66 -6.06 -8.04 -3.21
CA ILE A 66 -6.75 -9.12 -3.92
C ILE A 66 -8.24 -8.83 -4.00
N SER A 67 -8.84 -8.35 -2.91
CA SER A 67 -10.26 -8.00 -2.86
C SER A 67 -10.59 -6.83 -3.79
N VAL A 68 -9.74 -5.79 -3.88
CA VAL A 68 -9.87 -4.68 -4.85
C VAL A 68 -9.81 -5.19 -6.28
N LEU A 69 -8.84 -6.05 -6.60
CA LEU A 69 -8.67 -6.61 -7.94
C LEU A 69 -9.88 -7.46 -8.34
N LEU A 70 -10.28 -8.41 -7.51
CA LEU A 70 -11.40 -9.31 -7.81
C LEU A 70 -12.71 -8.55 -7.94
N SER A 71 -13.02 -7.66 -6.98
CA SER A 71 -14.25 -6.86 -7.05
C SER A 71 -14.25 -5.89 -8.24
N GLY A 72 -13.11 -5.30 -8.58
CA GLY A 72 -12.96 -4.42 -9.75
C GLY A 72 -13.16 -5.17 -11.08
N LEU A 73 -12.59 -6.37 -11.20
CA LEU A 73 -12.78 -7.23 -12.38
C LEU A 73 -14.24 -7.68 -12.52
N LEU A 74 -14.89 -8.06 -11.41
CA LEU A 74 -16.31 -8.42 -11.42
C LEU A 74 -17.19 -7.22 -11.79
N LEU A 75 -16.88 -6.01 -11.30
CA LEU A 75 -17.59 -4.78 -11.67
C LEU A 75 -17.46 -4.49 -13.17
N ALA A 76 -16.25 -4.60 -13.71
CA ALA A 76 -16.00 -4.43 -15.13
C ALA A 76 -16.74 -5.48 -15.97
N HIS A 77 -16.74 -6.75 -15.55
CA HIS A 77 -17.36 -7.83 -16.31
C HIS A 77 -18.90 -7.74 -16.32
N PHE A 78 -19.53 -7.44 -15.18
CA PHE A 78 -20.98 -7.49 -15.05
C PHE A 78 -21.70 -6.15 -15.28
N TYR A 79 -21.03 -5.01 -15.08
CA TYR A 79 -21.72 -3.70 -15.03
C TYR A 79 -21.10 -2.60 -15.89
N GLU A 80 -19.77 -2.46 -15.95
CA GLU A 80 -19.13 -1.35 -16.67
C GLU A 80 -18.65 -1.68 -18.09
N GLY A 81 -18.39 -2.96 -18.39
CA GLY A 81 -17.83 -3.41 -19.65
C GLY A 81 -16.31 -3.20 -19.78
N TRP A 82 -15.74 -3.74 -20.86
CA TRP A 82 -14.29 -3.72 -21.13
C TRP A 82 -13.90 -2.61 -22.10
N HIS A 83 -14.04 -1.35 -21.69
CA HIS A 83 -13.55 -0.21 -22.47
C HIS A 83 -12.05 0.07 -22.20
N PRO A 84 -11.34 0.80 -23.09
CA PRO A 84 -9.91 1.11 -22.94
C PRO A 84 -9.49 1.63 -21.56
N TRP A 85 -10.35 2.42 -20.91
CA TRP A 85 -10.09 2.96 -19.57
C TRP A 85 -10.01 1.92 -18.46
N VAL A 86 -10.67 0.75 -18.59
CA VAL A 86 -10.50 -0.36 -17.64
C VAL A 86 -9.06 -0.86 -17.71
N PHE A 87 -8.50 -1.01 -18.91
CA PHE A 87 -7.12 -1.45 -19.08
C PHE A 87 -6.11 -0.43 -18.54
N VAL A 88 -6.39 0.88 -18.69
CA VAL A 88 -5.56 1.93 -18.07
C VAL A 88 -5.58 1.80 -16.55
N LYS A 89 -6.75 1.63 -15.92
CA LYS A 89 -6.88 1.46 -14.47
C LYS A 89 -6.15 0.19 -13.97
N ILE A 90 -6.29 -0.93 -14.68
CA ILE A 90 -5.58 -2.17 -14.38
C ILE A 90 -4.06 -1.97 -14.50
N GLY A 91 -3.60 -1.32 -15.58
CA GLY A 91 -2.19 -1.01 -15.79
C GLY A 91 -1.60 -0.14 -14.68
N LEU A 92 -2.33 0.89 -14.24
CA LEU A 92 -1.94 1.74 -13.10
C LEU A 92 -1.86 0.96 -11.79
N MET A 93 -2.80 0.04 -11.56
CA MET A 93 -2.79 -0.83 -10.38
C MET A 93 -1.55 -1.73 -10.36
N ILE A 94 -1.26 -2.39 -11.49
CA ILE A 94 -0.07 -3.24 -11.64
C ILE A 94 1.20 -2.41 -11.46
N LEU A 95 1.26 -1.22 -12.06
CA LEU A 95 2.40 -0.31 -11.94
C LEU A 95 2.62 0.13 -10.49
N GLN A 96 1.55 0.45 -9.75
CA GLN A 96 1.63 0.82 -8.34
C GLN A 96 2.21 -0.33 -7.50
N ILE A 97 1.73 -1.55 -7.70
CA ILE A 97 2.25 -2.74 -7.00
C ILE A 97 3.71 -2.99 -7.37
N ALA A 98 4.07 -2.90 -8.65
CA ALA A 98 5.43 -3.14 -9.11
C ALA A 98 6.42 -2.10 -8.56
N LEU A 99 6.06 -0.81 -8.57
CA LEU A 99 6.91 0.26 -8.06
C LEU A 99 7.08 0.16 -6.54
N THR A 100 6.01 -0.10 -5.80
CA THR A 100 6.07 -0.21 -4.33
C THR A 100 6.86 -1.44 -3.90
N MET A 101 6.56 -2.61 -4.45
CA MET A 101 7.28 -3.85 -4.14
C MET A 101 8.75 -3.79 -4.58
N GLY A 102 9.02 -3.27 -5.78
CA GLY A 102 10.38 -3.09 -6.29
C GLY A 102 11.21 -2.15 -5.40
N TYR A 103 10.59 -1.08 -4.89
CA TYR A 103 11.25 -0.19 -3.94
C TYR A 103 11.49 -0.86 -2.58
N ILE A 104 10.52 -1.63 -2.07
CA ILE A 104 10.67 -2.38 -0.82
C ILE A 104 11.87 -3.33 -0.89
N ILE A 105 11.96 -4.14 -1.94
CA ILE A 105 13.04 -5.12 -2.13
C ILE A 105 14.40 -4.40 -2.22
N LYS A 106 14.47 -3.31 -2.98
CA LYS A 106 15.73 -2.60 -3.26
C LYS A 106 16.23 -1.74 -2.10
N ALA A 107 15.32 -1.04 -1.40
CA ALA A 107 15.69 0.04 -0.49
C ALA A 107 15.30 -0.20 0.98
N ILE A 108 14.29 -1.05 1.24
CA ILE A 108 13.76 -1.26 2.60
C ILE A 108 14.26 -2.57 3.22
N GLN A 109 14.15 -3.69 2.50
CA GLN A 109 14.61 -4.99 2.99
C GLN A 109 16.10 -5.01 3.42
N PRO A 110 17.02 -4.30 2.76
CA PRO A 110 18.43 -4.27 3.18
C PRO A 110 18.71 -3.47 4.46
N ILE A 111 17.72 -2.75 5.00
CA ILE A 111 17.92 -1.92 6.20
C ILE A 111 18.11 -2.81 7.42
N THR A 112 19.27 -2.68 8.06
CA THR A 112 19.58 -3.25 9.38
C THR A 112 19.45 -2.19 10.45
N TYR A 113 18.90 -2.54 11.61
CA TYR A 113 18.69 -1.62 12.73
C TYR A 113 19.70 -1.88 13.86
N PRO A 114 20.15 -0.84 14.59
CA PRO A 114 19.86 0.58 14.34
C PRO A 114 20.48 1.09 13.03
N CYS A 115 19.82 2.03 12.37
CA CYS A 115 20.27 2.62 11.11
C CYS A 115 20.41 4.15 11.20
N ASP A 116 21.22 4.75 10.35
CA ASP A 116 21.29 6.21 10.29
C ASP A 116 19.96 6.80 9.79
N THR A 117 19.62 8.01 10.24
CA THR A 117 18.44 8.76 9.80
C THR A 117 18.38 8.92 8.27
N ALA A 118 19.55 9.00 7.61
CA ALA A 118 19.65 9.03 6.15
C ALA A 118 19.13 7.74 5.49
N LYS A 119 19.42 6.56 6.07
CA LYS A 119 18.90 5.27 5.60
C LYS A 119 17.43 5.12 5.93
N TYR A 120 17.02 5.58 7.12
CA TYR A 120 15.62 5.57 7.54
C TYR A 120 14.70 6.34 6.59
N ARG A 121 15.21 7.39 5.94
CA ARG A 121 14.46 8.19 4.94
C ARG A 121 13.94 7.37 3.75
N ALA A 122 14.48 6.17 3.49
CA ALA A 122 13.95 5.27 2.48
C ALA A 122 12.47 4.92 2.75
N TRP A 123 12.07 4.76 4.02
CA TRP A 123 10.66 4.54 4.37
C TRP A 123 9.77 5.69 3.94
N TYR A 124 10.15 6.93 4.22
CA TYR A 124 9.39 8.10 3.79
C TYR A 124 9.29 8.21 2.27
N ARG A 125 10.33 7.83 1.54
CA ARG A 125 10.30 7.76 0.07
C ARG A 125 9.34 6.70 -0.45
N LEU A 126 9.25 5.53 0.20
CA LEU A 126 8.25 4.51 -0.13
C LEU A 126 6.84 5.10 -0.02
N PHE A 127 6.54 5.82 1.08
CA PHE A 127 5.25 6.48 1.24
C PHE A 127 4.98 7.55 0.19
N THR A 128 5.99 8.36 -0.17
CA THR A 128 5.85 9.32 -1.27
C THR A 128 5.49 8.64 -2.58
N ILE A 129 6.13 7.51 -2.91
CA ILE A 129 5.80 6.72 -4.11
C ILE A 129 4.35 6.22 -4.03
N SER A 130 3.97 5.59 -2.92
CA SER A 130 2.62 5.06 -2.72
C SER A 130 1.54 6.15 -2.80
N PHE A 131 1.73 7.30 -2.14
CA PHE A 131 0.77 8.40 -2.15
C PHE A 131 0.69 9.11 -3.50
N SER A 132 1.81 9.24 -4.21
CA SER A 132 1.82 9.82 -5.56
C SER A 132 1.06 8.93 -6.53
N MET A 133 1.31 7.61 -6.50
CA MET A 133 0.57 6.65 -7.31
C MET A 133 -0.92 6.63 -6.97
N PHE A 134 -1.25 6.68 -5.68
CA PHE A 134 -2.63 6.80 -5.24
C PHE A 134 -3.32 8.07 -5.80
N GLY A 135 -2.65 9.23 -5.73
CA GLY A 135 -3.15 10.46 -6.32
C GLY A 135 -3.41 10.34 -7.82
N ILE A 136 -2.51 9.68 -8.56
CA ILE A 136 -2.67 9.40 -9.98
C ILE A 136 -3.88 8.48 -10.22
N VAL A 137 -4.02 7.39 -9.46
CA VAL A 137 -5.16 6.47 -9.57
C VAL A 137 -6.48 7.19 -9.33
N LEU A 138 -6.57 8.04 -8.31
CA LEU A 138 -7.77 8.84 -8.05
C LEU A 138 -8.04 9.82 -9.19
N LEU A 139 -7.01 10.51 -9.69
CA LEU A 139 -7.16 11.48 -10.79
C LEU A 139 -7.71 10.78 -12.04
N VAL A 140 -7.13 9.64 -12.41
CA VAL A 140 -7.61 8.86 -13.56
C VAL A 140 -9.01 8.32 -13.31
N THR A 141 -9.30 7.82 -12.11
CA THR A 141 -10.60 7.22 -11.81
C THR A 141 -11.75 8.24 -11.81
N PHE A 142 -11.51 9.46 -11.33
CA PHE A 142 -12.56 10.47 -11.20
C PHE A 142 -12.65 11.45 -12.37
N PHE A 143 -11.54 11.77 -13.04
CA PHE A 143 -11.49 12.83 -14.05
C PHE A 143 -11.28 12.32 -15.49
N LEU A 144 -10.79 11.09 -15.68
CA LEU A 144 -10.62 10.50 -17.00
C LEU A 144 -11.64 9.35 -17.16
N ARG A 145 -12.81 9.71 -17.73
CA ARG A 145 -13.90 8.78 -18.06
C ARG A 145 -13.87 8.40 -19.54
#